data_AF-A0A2R4WM99-F1
#
_entry.id   AF-A0A2R4WM99-F1
#
_cell.length_a   1.000
_cell.length_b   1.000
_cell.length_c   1.000
_cell.angle_alpha   90.00
_cell.angle_beta   90.00
_cell.angle_gamma   90.00
#
_symmetry.space_group_name_H-M   'P 1'
#
loop_
_entity.id
_entity.type
_entity.pdbx_description
1 polymer ?
#
loop_
_entity_poly.entity_id
_entity_poly.type
_entity_poly.pdbx_seq_one_letter_code
_entity_poly.pdbx_strand_id
1 'polypeptide(L)'
;MRTIDIADIEAFLRTGLPRATDEEVASLVARLGGRGIRQDDADLLRPFTDRDTPRDRIERIRAAIGCVLTGHRNGWVLGRVSPTVERIVEAVAARA
;
A
#
# COMPACT_ATOMS: atom_id res chain seq x y z
N MET A 1 -4.24 -15.79 -8.66
CA MET A 1 -4.40 -14.69 -7.68
C MET A 1 -3.83 -15.16 -6.36
N ARG A 2 -3.07 -14.32 -5.68
CA ARG A 2 -2.60 -14.56 -4.32
C ARG A 2 -3.46 -13.71 -3.38
N THR A 3 -4.16 -14.36 -2.46
CA THR A 3 -4.82 -13.66 -1.36
C THR A 3 -3.75 -13.04 -0.48
N ILE A 4 -3.92 -11.78 -0.11
CA ILE A 4 -2.97 -11.10 0.76
C ILE A 4 -3.42 -11.32 2.20
N ASP A 5 -2.49 -11.81 3.03
CA ASP A 5 -2.73 -11.90 4.46
C ASP A 5 -2.81 -10.49 5.06
N ILE A 6 -3.75 -10.30 5.98
CA ILE A 6 -3.93 -9.04 6.71
C ILE A 6 -2.65 -8.69 7.50
N ALA A 7 -1.97 -9.68 8.08
CA ALA A 7 -0.71 -9.46 8.79
C ALA A 7 0.41 -9.00 7.83
N ASP A 8 0.48 -9.58 6.63
CA ASP A 8 1.46 -9.19 5.61
C ASP A 8 1.24 -7.75 5.15
N ILE A 9 -0.03 -7.33 4.95
CA ILE A 9 -0.34 -5.96 4.52
C ILE A 9 -0.04 -4.95 5.62
N GLU A 10 -0.30 -5.29 6.89
CA GLU A 10 -0.01 -4.41 8.02
C GLU A 10 1.49 -4.18 8.17
N ALA A 11 2.29 -5.25 8.15
CA ALA A 11 3.75 -5.16 8.24
C ALA A 11 4.34 -4.35 7.08
N PHE A 12 3.81 -4.56 5.86
CA PHE A 12 4.19 -3.80 4.68
C PHE A 12 3.90 -2.30 4.85
N LEU A 13 2.69 -1.94 5.29
CA LEU A 13 2.30 -0.55 5.51
C LEU A 13 3.14 0.12 6.59
N ARG A 14 3.36 -0.52 7.74
CA ARG A 14 4.19 0.04 8.82
C ARG A 14 5.63 0.27 8.39
N THR A 15 6.17 -0.60 7.52
CA THR A 15 7.55 -0.45 7.04
C THR A 15 7.69 0.67 6.01
N GLY A 16 6.73 0.81 5.09
CA GLY A 16 6.79 1.85 4.06
C GLY A 16 6.20 3.20 4.49
N LEU A 17 5.39 3.23 5.55
CA LEU A 17 4.82 4.42 6.19
C LEU A 17 5.18 4.45 7.69
N PRO A 18 6.46 4.67 8.03
CA PRO A 18 6.94 4.57 9.42
C PRO A 18 6.36 5.63 10.37
N ARG A 19 5.70 6.67 9.83
CA ARG A 19 5.04 7.75 10.59
C ARG A 19 3.51 7.63 10.60
N ALA A 20 2.94 6.54 10.07
CA ALA A 20 1.50 6.28 10.15
C ALA A 20 1.09 6.04 11.61
N THR A 21 -0.07 6.56 12.01
CA THR A 21 -0.66 6.16 13.29
C THR A 21 -1.31 4.78 13.18
N ASP A 22 -1.58 4.15 14.32
CA ASP A 22 -2.26 2.86 14.36
C ASP A 22 -3.66 2.92 13.73
N GLU A 23 -4.40 4.03 13.89
CA GLU A 23 -5.70 4.21 13.25
C GLU A 23 -5.60 4.29 11.72
N GLU A 24 -4.57 4.95 11.21
CA GLU A 24 -4.33 5.09 9.77
C GLU A 24 -3.96 3.76 9.15
N VAL A 25 -3.08 3.00 9.81
CA VAL A 25 -2.72 1.64 9.40
C VAL A 25 -3.97 0.75 9.44
N ALA A 26 -4.72 0.73 10.55
CA ALA A 26 -5.94 -0.08 10.67
C ALA A 26 -6.98 0.27 9.60
N SER A 27 -7.14 1.55 9.29
CA SER A 27 -8.04 2.04 8.25
C SER A 27 -7.64 1.55 6.85
N LEU A 28 -6.34 1.54 6.53
CA LEU A 28 -5.83 0.99 5.28
C LEU A 28 -5.96 -0.54 5.24
N VAL A 29 -5.54 -1.23 6.30
CA VAL A 29 -5.63 -2.68 6.45
C VAL A 29 -7.08 -3.16 6.27
N ALA A 30 -8.06 -2.51 6.89
CA ALA A 30 -9.47 -2.89 6.78
C ALA A 30 -10.01 -2.80 5.33
N ARG A 31 -9.43 -1.92 4.50
CA ARG A 31 -9.81 -1.77 3.08
C ARG A 31 -9.10 -2.75 2.16
N LEU A 32 -7.87 -3.13 2.52
CA LEU A 32 -7.01 -4.02 1.75
C LEU A 32 -7.20 -5.50 2.14
N GLY A 33 -7.63 -5.77 3.37
CA GLY A 33 -7.80 -7.10 3.93
C GLY A 33 -8.79 -7.95 3.13
N GLY A 34 -8.43 -9.22 2.92
CA GLY A 34 -9.24 -10.17 2.15
C GLY A 34 -9.23 -9.93 0.64
N ARG A 35 -8.50 -8.91 0.14
CA ARG A 35 -8.30 -8.69 -1.29
C ARG A 35 -7.15 -9.56 -1.81
N GLY A 36 -7.19 -9.82 -3.11
CA GLY A 36 -6.15 -10.58 -3.81
C GLY A 36 -5.36 -9.70 -4.76
N ILE A 37 -4.07 -10.02 -4.91
CA ILE A 37 -3.20 -9.47 -5.94
C ILE A 37 -2.98 -10.51 -7.04
N ARG A 38 -2.78 -10.06 -8.28
CA ARG A 38 -2.38 -10.97 -9.37
C ARG A 38 -0.95 -11.43 -9.11
N GLN A 39 -0.61 -12.64 -9.55
CA GLN A 39 0.73 -13.18 -9.34
C GLN A 39 1.80 -12.33 -10.03
N ASP A 40 1.46 -11.76 -11.20
CA ASP A 40 2.31 -10.85 -11.96
C ASP A 40 2.59 -9.53 -11.23
N ASP A 41 1.75 -9.16 -10.26
CA ASP A 41 1.87 -7.95 -9.45
C ASP A 41 2.35 -8.23 -8.01
N ALA A 42 2.64 -9.48 -7.68
CA ALA A 42 3.06 -9.87 -6.34
C ALA A 42 4.40 -9.25 -5.91
N ASP A 43 5.20 -8.78 -6.89
CA ASP A 43 6.44 -8.05 -6.65
C ASP A 43 6.24 -6.73 -5.88
N LEU A 44 5.05 -6.12 -5.98
CA LEU A 44 4.71 -4.91 -5.24
C LEU A 44 4.72 -5.11 -3.71
N LEU A 45 4.46 -6.33 -3.26
CA LEU A 45 4.43 -6.71 -1.84
C LEU A 45 5.75 -7.32 -1.37
N ARG A 46 6.83 -7.23 -2.16
CA ARG A 46 8.15 -7.68 -1.70
C ARG A 46 8.55 -6.91 -0.44
N PRO A 47 9.32 -7.53 0.47
CA PRO A 47 9.90 -6.81 1.60
C PRO A 47 10.70 -5.59 1.15
N PHE A 48 10.64 -4.52 1.95
CA PHE A 48 11.52 -3.37 1.76
C PHE A 48 12.95 -3.75 2.15
N THR A 49 13.91 -3.19 1.43
CA THR A 49 15.35 -3.36 1.70
C THR A 49 15.98 -2.00 1.92
N ASP A 50 17.23 -1.99 2.39
CA ASP A 50 17.99 -0.75 2.63
C ASP A 50 18.25 0.05 1.35
N ARG A 51 18.04 -0.56 0.18
CA ARG A 51 18.12 0.12 -1.13
C ARG A 51 16.87 0.91 -1.49
N ASP A 52 15.73 0.62 -0.85
CA ASP A 52 14.47 1.32 -1.12
C ASP A 52 14.47 2.65 -0.37
N THR A 53 14.61 3.76 -1.11
CA THR A 53 14.55 5.12 -0.53
C THR A 53 13.17 5.41 0.03
N PRO A 54 12.99 6.40 0.94
CA PRO A 54 11.67 6.77 1.44
C PRO A 54 10.66 7.05 0.31
N ARG A 55 11.12 7.68 -0.77
CA ARG A 55 10.32 7.92 -1.96
C ARG A 55 9.91 6.62 -2.66
N ASP A 56 10.85 5.69 -2.88
CA ASP A 56 10.54 4.40 -3.51
C ASP A 56 9.55 3.58 -2.69
N ARG A 57 9.65 3.68 -1.35
CA ARG A 57 8.71 3.02 -0.44
C ARG A 57 7.30 3.55 -0.61
N ILE A 58 7.13 4.88 -0.63
CA ILE A 58 5.84 5.53 -0.84
C ILE A 58 5.29 5.18 -2.22
N GLU A 59 6.08 5.30 -3.28
CA GLU A 59 5.65 4.95 -4.65
C GLU A 59 5.21 3.48 -4.75
N ARG A 60 5.93 2.56 -4.09
CA ARG A 60 5.54 1.15 -4.06
C ARG A 60 4.28 0.92 -3.25
N ILE A 61 4.09 1.62 -2.14
CA ILE A 61 2.83 1.58 -1.37
C ILE A 61 1.66 2.08 -2.22
N ARG A 62 1.82 3.20 -2.91
CA ARG A 62 0.81 3.75 -3.83
C ARG A 62 0.44 2.72 -4.91
N ALA A 63 1.44 2.15 -5.57
CA ALA A 63 1.25 1.12 -6.58
C ALA A 63 0.56 -0.14 -6.03
N ALA A 64 1.00 -0.63 -4.86
CA ALA A 64 0.39 -1.79 -4.19
C ALA A 64 -1.08 -1.53 -3.84
N ILE A 65 -1.38 -0.41 -3.19
CA ILE A 65 -2.76 -0.02 -2.82
C ILE A 65 -3.63 0.11 -4.09
N GLY A 66 -3.10 0.79 -5.12
CA GLY A 66 -3.77 0.90 -6.41
C GLY A 66 -4.08 -0.45 -7.02
N CYS A 67 -3.11 -1.36 -7.04
CA CYS A 67 -3.26 -2.72 -7.55
C CYS A 67 -4.30 -3.51 -6.76
N VAL A 68 -4.21 -3.52 -5.44
CA VAL A 68 -5.07 -4.32 -4.56
C VAL A 68 -6.52 -3.84 -4.59
N LEU A 69 -6.75 -2.53 -4.61
CA LEU A 69 -8.10 -1.97 -4.58
C LEU A 69 -8.80 -2.00 -5.95
N THR A 70 -8.03 -1.94 -7.04
CA THR A 70 -8.61 -1.74 -8.38
C THR A 70 -8.37 -2.90 -9.35
N GLY A 71 -7.51 -3.86 -8.98
CA GLY A 71 -7.05 -4.92 -9.88
C GLY A 71 -6.11 -4.44 -10.99
N HIS A 72 -5.67 -3.17 -10.95
CA HIS A 72 -4.76 -2.57 -11.92
C HIS A 72 -3.49 -2.08 -11.24
N ARG A 73 -2.33 -2.54 -11.71
CA ARG A 73 -1.00 -2.12 -11.23
C ARG A 73 -0.84 -0.59 -11.10
N ASN A 74 -1.38 0.15 -12.06
CA ASN A 74 -1.32 1.62 -12.10
C ASN A 74 -2.60 2.29 -11.56
N GLY A 75 -3.44 1.58 -10.80
CA GLY A 75 -4.73 2.09 -10.34
C GLY A 75 -4.63 3.40 -9.55
N TRP A 76 -3.53 3.59 -8.82
CA TRP A 76 -3.24 4.85 -8.12
C TRP A 76 -3.04 6.01 -9.09
N VAL A 77 -2.10 5.89 -10.01
CA VAL A 77 -1.76 6.95 -10.98
C VAL A 77 -2.94 7.25 -11.93
N LEU A 78 -3.79 6.25 -12.17
CA LEU A 78 -5.01 6.40 -12.96
C LEU A 78 -6.17 7.03 -12.19
N GLY A 79 -6.01 7.44 -10.92
CA GLY A 79 -7.04 8.06 -10.10
C GLY A 79 -8.23 7.14 -9.81
N ARG A 80 -7.99 5.82 -9.78
CA ARG A 80 -9.03 4.80 -9.53
C ARG A 80 -9.15 4.44 -8.05
N VAL A 81 -8.26 4.96 -7.22
CA VAL A 81 -8.30 4.78 -5.77
C VAL A 81 -9.23 5.82 -5.17
N SER A 82 -9.93 5.47 -4.08
CA SER A 82 -10.80 6.43 -3.40
C SER A 82 -9.98 7.63 -2.89
N PRO A 83 -10.47 8.88 -3.05
CA PRO A 83 -9.81 10.07 -2.54
C PRO A 83 -9.53 10.04 -1.03
N THR A 84 -10.33 9.29 -0.27
CA THR A 84 -10.10 9.09 1.17
C THR A 84 -8.85 8.27 1.43
N VAL A 85 -8.61 7.20 0.66
CA VAL A 85 -7.41 6.37 0.78
C VAL A 85 -6.19 7.16 0.34
N GLU A 86 -6.30 7.88 -0.78
CA GLU A 86 -5.23 8.77 -1.25
C GLU A 86 -4.85 9.78 -0.16
N ARG A 87 -5.82 10.49 0.40
CA ARG A 87 -5.58 11.48 1.45
C ARG A 87 -4.86 10.91 2.67
N ILE A 88 -5.20 9.69 3.12
CA ILE A 88 -4.52 9.06 4.26
C ILE A 88 -3.05 8.84 3.93
N VAL A 89 -2.76 8.17 2.81
CA VAL A 89 -1.37 7.85 2.42
C VAL A 89 -0.56 9.12 2.18
N GLU A 90 -1.14 10.12 1.51
CA GLU A 90 -0.47 11.40 1.26
C GLU A 90 -0.21 12.18 2.56
N ALA A 91 -1.16 12.20 3.49
CA ALA A 91 -0.96 12.84 4.79
C ALA A 91 0.12 12.15 5.61
N VAL A 92 0.27 10.82 5.50
CA VAL A 92 1.36 10.09 6.16
C VAL A 92 2.69 10.33 5.46
N ALA A 93 2.71 10.28 4.12
CA ALA A 93 3.89 10.53 3.31
C ALA A 93 4.46 11.94 3.56
N ALA A 94 3.61 12.95 3.75
CA ALA A 94 4.02 14.31 4.05
C ALA A 94 4.67 14.48 5.44
N ARG A 95 4.50 13.51 6.35
CA ARG A 95 5.13 13.48 7.67
C ARG A 95 6.49 12.75 7.68
N ALA A 96 6.85 12.06 6.61
CA ALA A 96 7.98 11.14 6.54
C ALA A 96 9.32 11.84 6.22
#